data_AF-A0AAD5NYA2-F1
#
_entry.id   AF-A0AAD5NYA2-F1
#
_cell.length_a   1.000
_cell.length_b   1.000
_cell.length_c   1.000
_cell.angle_alpha   90.00
_cell.angle_beta   90.00
_cell.angle_gamma   90.00
#
_symmetry.space_group_name_H-M   'P 1'
#
loop_
_entity.id
_entity.type
_entity.pdbx_description
1 polymer ?
#
loop_
_entity_poly.entity_id
_entity_poly.type
_entity_poly.pdbx_seq_one_letter_code
_entity_poly.pdbx_strand_id
1 'polypeptide(L)'
;MSMMEKDYVWIVTDSFTSLAHSITASRISSSMEGIVGVESYISEKEQKFQDFYRRFRKRFGSEYPEEDNHEPGALAVQAYDAVASVALAISENKQRNQTLLQRISLSDYDGLTGKVQFNNKNVTPAVYQIINLTGRSYRELGFWTDGLGFSKTVDHSATSNSSMKYLGQVLWPGAPWYEPKGWAIPTDTKPLGIGVPARSTFKQYVNAEFDELENVTSFHGFSIDLFKETVSKLPFYLPYEFFPYNGSYNDLVKQIHLKEFDAVVGDVAIVVSRLEFAEFTHPYSEAGLVMIVPLEKSVNKAFLLMKPFTKAMWIIIAIVTIYNGFVVWLIEQNHWHELQGSPLHQTGTFLWLSFSSLFSLHGGTLHSNLSRMTMLVWLFVALVITQTYTANLASMPTVQGFKPATVDIESLQSSNNALVGYSNASFVASYLVDVL
;
A
#
# COMPACT_ATOMS: atom_id res chain seq x y z
N MET A 1 18.55 26.27 19.50
CA MET A 1 17.51 25.44 18.85
C MET A 1 17.15 26.11 17.53
N SER A 2 17.57 25.53 16.40
CA SER A 2 17.41 26.08 15.04
C SER A 2 16.06 25.74 14.41
N MET A 3 14.98 25.68 15.20
CA MET A 3 13.63 25.39 14.68
C MET A 3 12.86 26.65 14.26
N MET A 4 13.55 27.79 14.14
CA MET A 4 13.00 29.07 13.68
C MET A 4 13.67 29.52 12.37
N GLU A 5 14.39 28.61 11.70
CA GLU A 5 15.11 28.85 10.45
C GLU A 5 14.29 28.34 9.24
N LYS A 6 14.89 28.38 8.04
CA LYS A 6 14.29 27.83 6.82
C LYS A 6 13.80 26.39 7.05
N ASP A 7 12.70 26.03 6.40
CA ASP A 7 12.01 24.72 6.46
C ASP A 7 11.12 24.45 7.68
N TYR A 8 10.99 25.41 8.61
CA TYR A 8 10.04 25.33 9.72
C TYR A 8 8.87 26.29 9.55
N VAL A 9 7.69 25.85 9.95
CA VAL A 9 6.46 26.66 9.98
C VAL A 9 5.80 26.45 11.33
N TRP A 10 5.33 27.54 11.92
CA TRP A 10 4.62 27.50 13.20
C TRP A 10 3.23 28.09 13.05
N ILE A 11 2.24 27.37 13.58
CA ILE A 11 0.87 27.87 13.73
C ILE A 11 0.62 28.02 15.23
N VAL A 12 0.26 29.22 15.65
CA VAL A 12 0.07 29.59 17.05
C VAL A 12 -1.34 30.13 17.30
N THR A 13 -1.83 29.91 18.51
CA THR A 13 -3.17 30.32 18.94
C THR A 13 -3.14 31.65 19.70
N ASP A 14 -4.33 32.20 19.95
CA ASP A 14 -4.59 33.46 20.67
C ASP A 14 -3.75 33.66 21.94
N SER A 15 -3.52 32.60 22.71
CA SER A 15 -2.72 32.65 23.94
C SER A 15 -1.29 33.17 23.77
N PHE A 16 -0.70 32.99 22.57
CA PHE A 16 0.64 33.46 22.25
C PHE A 16 0.60 34.76 21.44
N THR A 17 -0.33 34.86 20.49
CA THR A 17 -0.46 35.99 19.57
C THR A 17 -1.03 37.23 20.23
N SER A 18 -1.91 37.10 21.22
CA SER A 18 -2.38 38.23 22.04
C SER A 18 -1.25 38.91 22.84
N LEU A 19 -0.14 38.19 23.02
CA LEU A 19 1.08 38.75 23.60
C LEU A 19 2.03 39.30 22.55
N ALA A 20 1.79 39.12 21.25
CA ALA A 20 2.67 39.63 20.19
C ALA A 20 2.86 41.15 20.28
N HIS A 21 1.83 41.88 20.73
CA HIS A 21 1.90 43.31 21.02
C HIS A 21 2.79 43.62 22.23
N SER A 22 2.74 42.82 23.29
CA SER A 22 3.48 43.03 24.55
C SER A 22 4.91 42.50 24.52
N ILE A 23 5.21 41.56 23.63
CA ILE A 23 6.58 41.10 23.40
C ILE A 23 7.29 42.22 22.63
N THR A 24 7.96 43.10 23.36
CA THR A 24 8.79 44.17 22.84
C THR A 24 9.64 43.66 21.67
N ALA A 25 9.84 44.48 20.63
CA ALA A 25 10.79 44.21 19.54
C ALA A 25 12.23 43.87 20.03
N SER A 26 12.54 44.10 21.31
CA SER A 26 13.78 43.71 22.00
C SER A 26 13.79 42.24 22.48
N ARG A 27 12.63 41.64 22.81
CA ARG A 27 12.50 40.24 23.27
C ARG A 27 12.11 39.27 22.15
N ILE A 28 11.46 39.75 21.09
CA ILE A 28 11.31 38.95 19.86
C ILE A 28 12.71 38.84 19.24
N SER A 29 13.28 37.63 19.30
CA SER A 29 14.55 37.36 18.61
C SER A 29 14.38 37.67 17.13
N SER A 30 15.40 38.27 16.49
CA SER A 30 15.40 38.49 15.03
C SER A 30 15.24 37.20 14.23
N SER A 31 15.32 36.05 14.88
CA SER A 31 15.12 34.71 14.33
C SER A 31 13.67 34.23 14.30
N MET A 32 12.68 34.93 14.88
CA MET A 32 11.28 34.47 14.84
C MET A 32 10.62 34.81 13.50
N GLU A 33 10.87 33.99 12.50
CA GLU A 33 10.24 34.06 11.18
C GLU A 33 9.25 32.90 10.98
N GLY A 34 8.23 33.08 10.14
CA GLY A 34 7.35 31.98 9.70
C GLY A 34 6.28 31.52 10.68
N ILE A 35 5.94 32.35 11.67
CA ILE A 35 4.90 32.06 12.64
C ILE A 35 3.59 32.72 12.17
N VAL A 36 2.58 31.91 11.87
CA VAL A 36 1.23 32.36 11.55
C VAL A 36 0.35 32.18 12.77
N GLY A 37 -0.34 33.25 13.14
CA GLY A 37 -1.10 33.32 14.37
C GLY A 37 -2.49 33.88 14.19
N VAL A 38 -3.34 33.63 15.18
CA VAL A 38 -4.71 34.14 15.24
C VAL A 38 -4.92 34.85 16.57
N GLU A 39 -5.48 36.06 16.55
CA GLU A 39 -5.79 36.86 17.74
C GLU A 39 -7.26 37.32 17.71
N SER A 40 -7.88 37.51 18.88
CA SER A 40 -9.21 38.09 18.99
C SER A 40 -9.24 39.55 18.50
N TYR A 41 -10.10 39.87 17.52
CA TYR A 41 -10.18 41.24 16.98
C TYR A 41 -10.92 42.18 17.92
N ILE A 42 -10.33 43.35 18.18
CA ILE A 42 -10.94 44.43 18.95
C ILE A 42 -10.93 45.71 18.09
N SER A 43 -12.10 46.35 17.98
CA SER A 43 -12.25 47.55 17.14
C SER A 43 -11.61 48.77 17.81
N GLU A 44 -10.39 49.11 17.41
CA GLU A 44 -9.70 50.30 17.94
C GLU A 44 -10.34 51.62 17.51
N LYS A 45 -11.18 51.62 16.46
CA LYS A 45 -11.83 52.83 15.95
C LYS A 45 -12.91 53.39 16.90
N GLU A 46 -13.37 52.59 17.85
CA GLU A 46 -14.43 53.00 18.75
C GLU A 46 -13.96 54.02 19.78
N GLN A 47 -14.75 55.07 19.99
CA GLN A 47 -14.39 56.16 20.89
C GLN A 47 -14.30 55.72 22.36
N LYS A 48 -15.10 54.71 22.76
CA LYS A 48 -15.02 54.08 24.09
C LYS A 48 -13.67 53.38 24.30
N PHE A 49 -13.21 52.65 23.28
CA PHE A 49 -11.89 51.99 23.30
C PHE A 49 -10.78 53.02 23.38
N GLN A 50 -10.82 54.08 22.57
CA GLN A 50 -9.81 55.14 22.59
C GLN A 50 -9.70 55.87 23.93
N ASP A 51 -10.82 56.08 24.63
CA ASP A 51 -10.82 56.66 25.98
C ASP A 51 -10.28 55.68 27.04
N PHE A 52 -10.66 54.40 26.96
CA PHE A 52 -10.07 53.35 27.79
C PHE A 52 -8.56 53.24 27.58
N TYR A 53 -8.12 53.09 26.33
CA TYR A 53 -6.71 52.94 25.94
C TYR A 53 -5.85 54.07 26.51
N ARG A 54 -6.30 55.33 26.35
CA ARG A 54 -5.57 56.50 26.88
C ARG A 54 -5.46 56.50 28.41
N ARG A 55 -6.56 56.17 29.11
CA ARG A 55 -6.59 56.11 30.58
C ARG A 55 -5.75 54.96 31.11
N PHE A 56 -5.85 53.79 30.48
CA PHE A 56 -5.10 52.60 30.81
C PHE A 56 -3.61 52.87 30.66
N ARG A 57 -3.17 53.32 29.48
CA ARG A 57 -1.75 53.60 29.21
C ARG A 57 -1.14 54.61 30.19
N LYS A 58 -1.89 55.69 30.48
CA LYS A 58 -1.43 56.72 31.44
C LYS A 58 -1.28 56.16 32.85
N ARG A 59 -2.22 55.35 33.30
CA ARG A 59 -2.22 54.81 34.67
C ARG A 59 -1.23 53.66 34.81
N PHE A 60 -1.27 52.71 33.88
CA PHE A 60 -0.41 51.55 33.86
C PHE A 60 1.07 51.96 33.78
N GLY A 61 1.44 52.87 32.88
CA GLY A 61 2.83 53.36 32.82
C GLY A 61 3.27 54.23 33.98
N SER A 62 2.34 54.73 34.81
CA SER A 62 2.69 55.41 36.06
C SER A 62 2.84 54.43 37.24
N GLU A 63 2.10 53.32 37.23
CA GLU A 63 2.13 52.30 38.28
C GLU A 63 3.26 51.28 38.05
N TYR A 64 3.62 51.02 36.79
CA TYR A 64 4.63 50.04 36.35
C TYR A 64 5.62 50.68 35.34
N PRO A 65 6.45 51.65 35.77
CA PRO A 65 7.38 52.35 34.88
C PRO A 65 8.51 51.47 34.31
N GLU A 66 8.74 50.29 34.88
CA GLU A 66 9.72 49.30 34.44
C GLU A 66 9.30 48.48 33.21
N GLU A 67 8.01 48.50 32.85
CA GLU A 67 7.49 47.79 31.69
C GLU A 67 7.76 48.57 30.39
N ASP A 68 8.27 47.89 29.37
CA ASP A 68 8.58 48.51 28.08
C ASP A 68 7.30 48.83 27.27
N ASN A 69 6.24 48.01 27.45
CA ASN A 69 4.96 48.19 26.78
C ASN A 69 3.86 48.52 27.78
N HIS A 70 3.19 49.65 27.54
CA HIS A 70 2.09 50.17 28.35
C HIS A 70 0.71 50.03 27.67
N GLU A 71 0.64 49.32 26.54
CA GLU A 71 -0.59 49.09 25.80
C GLU A 71 -1.41 47.95 26.43
N PRO A 72 -2.74 48.07 26.49
CA PRO A 72 -3.60 47.01 26.98
C PRO A 72 -3.63 45.85 25.98
N GLY A 73 -3.25 44.64 26.42
CA GLY A 73 -3.47 43.42 25.62
C GLY A 73 -4.95 43.01 25.58
N ALA A 74 -5.32 42.12 24.66
CA ALA A 74 -6.70 41.66 24.46
C ALA A 74 -7.37 41.15 25.76
N LEU A 75 -6.63 40.42 26.60
CA LEU A 75 -7.11 39.91 27.89
C LEU A 75 -7.45 41.04 28.89
N ALA A 76 -6.71 42.15 28.87
CA ALA A 76 -6.98 43.30 29.73
C ALA A 76 -8.30 43.99 29.33
N VAL A 77 -8.56 44.07 28.03
CA VAL A 77 -9.81 44.62 27.48
C VAL A 77 -10.99 43.71 27.84
N GLN A 78 -10.84 42.39 27.67
CA GLN A 78 -11.85 41.41 28.06
C GLN A 78 -12.12 41.43 29.57
N ALA A 79 -11.08 41.58 30.41
CA ALA A 79 -11.24 41.71 31.85
C ALA A 79 -12.03 42.97 32.24
N TYR A 80 -11.83 44.08 31.52
CA TYR A 80 -12.61 45.30 31.72
C TYR A 80 -14.10 45.07 31.44
N ASP A 81 -14.43 44.42 30.31
CA ASP A 81 -15.82 44.09 29.97
C ASP A 81 -16.42 43.05 30.94
N ALA A 82 -15.63 42.09 31.42
CA ALA A 82 -16.10 41.16 32.45
C ALA A 82 -16.51 41.89 33.74
N VAL A 83 -15.68 42.83 34.21
CA VAL A 83 -15.99 43.65 35.40
C VAL A 83 -17.16 44.60 35.13
N ALA A 84 -17.24 45.20 33.95
CA ALA A 84 -18.36 46.05 33.55
C ALA A 84 -19.69 45.28 33.56
N SER A 85 -19.70 44.05 33.06
CA SER A 85 -20.87 43.15 33.09
C SER A 85 -21.36 42.93 34.52
N VAL A 86 -20.45 42.63 35.45
CA VAL A 86 -20.78 42.43 36.87
C VAL A 86 -21.27 43.72 37.51
N ALA A 87 -20.62 44.85 37.24
CA ALA A 87 -21.00 46.15 37.78
C ALA A 87 -22.41 46.57 37.30
N LEU A 88 -22.70 46.39 36.02
CA LEU A 88 -24.02 46.66 35.43
C LEU A 88 -25.09 45.77 36.09
N ALA A 89 -24.83 44.46 36.20
CA ALA A 89 -25.74 43.50 36.84
C ALA A 89 -26.05 43.81 38.33
N ILE A 90 -25.10 44.42 39.04
CA ILE A 90 -25.30 44.90 40.42
C ILE A 90 -26.12 46.20 40.43
N SER A 91 -25.85 47.12 39.49
CA SER A 91 -26.49 48.43 39.42
C SER A 91 -27.96 48.37 38.97
N GLU A 92 -28.33 47.38 38.15
CA GLU A 92 -29.70 47.16 37.67
C GLU A 92 -30.59 46.55 38.76
N ASN A 93 -31.09 47.41 39.64
CA ASN A 93 -31.93 47.04 40.78
C ASN A 93 -33.41 46.78 40.39
N LYS A 94 -33.68 46.19 39.21
CA LYS A 94 -35.03 46.13 38.64
C LYS A 94 -35.88 44.94 39.08
N GLN A 95 -35.31 43.84 39.57
CA GLN A 95 -36.08 42.67 40.02
C GLN A 95 -35.46 41.99 41.24
N ARG A 96 -36.13 42.13 42.40
CA ARG A 96 -35.71 41.60 43.72
C ARG A 96 -35.63 40.06 43.79
N ASN A 97 -36.07 39.35 42.75
CA ASN A 97 -36.23 37.88 42.72
C ASN A 97 -35.23 37.15 41.78
N GLN A 98 -34.30 37.86 41.13
CA GLN A 98 -33.31 37.25 40.24
C GLN A 98 -31.94 37.11 40.91
N THR A 99 -31.27 35.97 40.70
CA THR A 99 -29.88 35.77 41.14
C THR A 99 -28.93 36.64 40.31
N LEU A 100 -27.75 36.94 40.87
CA LEU A 100 -26.75 37.76 40.15
C LEU A 100 -26.35 37.13 38.81
N LEU A 101 -26.20 35.80 38.77
CA LEU A 101 -25.88 35.07 37.55
C LEU A 101 -26.95 35.24 36.46
N GLN A 102 -28.24 35.25 36.84
CA GLN A 102 -29.32 35.50 35.88
C GLN A 102 -29.26 36.92 35.31
N ARG A 103 -28.89 37.91 36.12
CA ARG A 103 -28.72 39.30 35.66
C ARG A 103 -27.52 39.46 34.73
N ILE A 104 -26.40 38.81 35.04
CA ILE A 104 -25.23 38.78 34.16
C ILE A 104 -25.62 38.13 32.82
N SER A 105 -26.33 37.00 32.84
CA SER A 105 -26.79 36.33 31.62
C SER A 105 -27.76 37.17 30.77
N LEU A 106 -28.43 38.15 31.37
CA LEU A 106 -29.35 39.08 30.70
C LEU A 106 -28.67 40.39 30.26
N SER A 107 -27.37 40.56 30.54
CA SER A 107 -26.64 41.77 30.15
C SER A 107 -26.60 41.92 28.63
N ASP A 108 -26.98 43.10 28.16
CA ASP A 108 -26.95 43.53 26.76
C ASP A 108 -26.44 44.97 26.73
N TYR A 109 -25.15 45.12 26.38
CA TYR A 109 -24.52 46.43 26.30
C TYR A 109 -23.32 46.41 25.33
N ASP A 110 -22.94 47.59 24.85
CA ASP A 110 -21.76 47.76 24.02
C ASP A 110 -20.52 47.99 24.91
N GLY A 111 -19.71 46.94 25.04
CA GLY A 111 -18.43 46.92 25.74
C GLY A 111 -17.27 47.43 24.88
N LEU A 112 -16.05 47.17 25.31
CA LEU A 112 -14.83 47.50 24.57
C LEU A 112 -14.50 46.48 23.48
N THR A 113 -14.86 45.21 23.67
CA THR A 113 -14.71 44.15 22.65
C THR A 113 -15.89 44.12 21.66
N GLY A 114 -16.76 45.13 21.68
CA GLY A 114 -18.00 45.20 20.91
C GLY A 114 -19.23 44.82 21.74
N LYS A 115 -20.27 44.33 21.06
CA LYS A 115 -21.55 44.03 21.72
C LYS A 115 -21.46 42.78 22.58
N VAL A 116 -21.68 42.93 23.89
CA VAL A 116 -21.63 41.86 24.89
C VAL A 116 -23.05 41.36 25.16
N GLN A 117 -23.33 40.12 24.76
CA GLN A 117 -24.61 39.47 24.97
C GLN A 117 -24.42 37.98 25.27
N PHE A 118 -25.00 37.50 26.39
CA PHE A 118 -24.86 36.10 26.83
C PHE A 118 -26.09 35.23 26.49
N ASN A 119 -27.08 35.80 25.81
CA ASN A 119 -28.33 35.12 25.54
C ASN A 119 -28.15 34.09 24.40
N ASN A 120 -28.49 32.84 24.68
CA ASN A 120 -28.19 31.61 23.90
C ASN A 120 -28.79 31.54 22.48
N LYS A 121 -29.17 32.66 21.86
CA LYS A 121 -29.88 32.70 20.58
C LYS A 121 -29.17 33.41 19.45
N ASN A 122 -28.14 34.22 19.71
CA ASN A 122 -27.27 34.80 18.69
C ASN A 122 -25.95 35.21 19.38
N VAL A 123 -24.96 34.32 19.40
CA VAL A 123 -23.59 34.72 19.75
C VAL A 123 -23.15 35.69 18.66
N THR A 124 -22.74 36.90 19.01
CA THR A 124 -22.08 37.80 18.06
C THR A 124 -20.90 37.04 17.46
N PRO A 125 -20.83 36.87 16.14
CA PRO A 125 -19.84 35.98 15.55
C PRO A 125 -18.45 36.49 15.94
N ALA A 126 -17.67 35.62 16.56
CA ALA A 126 -16.33 35.96 17.01
C ALA A 126 -15.50 36.30 15.77
N VAL A 127 -14.90 37.49 15.78
CA VAL A 127 -14.00 37.96 14.74
C VAL A 127 -12.58 37.76 15.24
N TYR A 128 -11.79 37.07 14.43
CA TYR A 128 -10.40 36.79 14.70
C TYR A 128 -9.52 37.46 13.64
N GLN A 129 -8.48 38.15 14.07
CA GLN A 129 -7.45 38.71 13.22
C GLN A 129 -6.36 37.66 12.97
N ILE A 130 -5.94 37.51 11.72
CA ILE A 130 -4.87 36.61 11.31
C ILE A 130 -3.61 37.45 11.11
N ILE A 131 -2.57 37.10 11.84
CA ILE A 131 -1.30 37.81 11.83
C ILE A 131 -0.16 36.89 11.41
N ASN A 132 0.86 37.47 10.81
CA ASN A 132 2.11 36.80 10.49
C ASN A 132 3.26 37.50 11.20
N LEU A 133 4.00 36.77 12.02
CA LEU A 133 5.16 37.29 12.75
C LEU A 133 6.41 37.14 11.90
N THR A 134 7.08 38.27 11.64
CA THR A 134 8.31 38.34 10.86
C THR A 134 9.36 39.13 11.61
N GLY A 135 10.27 38.42 12.28
CA GLY A 135 11.35 39.03 13.05
C GLY A 135 10.79 39.93 14.14
N ARG A 136 11.02 41.24 14.05
CA ARG A 136 10.65 42.22 15.09
C ARG A 136 9.26 42.86 14.92
N SER A 137 8.51 42.47 13.89
CA SER A 137 7.18 43.03 13.61
C SER A 137 6.21 41.94 13.23
N TYR A 138 4.93 42.17 13.49
CA TYR A 138 3.86 41.37 12.92
C TYR A 138 3.19 42.13 11.76
N ARG A 139 2.59 41.37 10.86
CA ARG A 139 1.81 41.86 9.73
C ARG A 139 0.41 41.29 9.80
N GLU A 140 -0.59 42.14 9.74
CA GLU A 140 -1.98 41.72 9.55
C GLU A 140 -2.18 41.14 8.14
N LEU A 141 -2.75 39.94 8.08
CA LEU A 141 -3.09 39.27 6.83
C LEU A 141 -4.57 39.44 6.48
N GLY A 142 -5.45 39.50 7.49
CA GLY A 142 -6.88 39.68 7.36
C GLY A 142 -7.64 39.16 8.58
N PHE A 143 -8.90 38.82 8.38
CA PHE A 143 -9.83 38.43 9.45
C PHE A 143 -10.55 37.14 9.11
N TRP A 144 -11.02 36.44 10.13
CA TRP A 144 -11.94 35.32 10.03
C TRP A 144 -13.11 35.54 10.98
N THR A 145 -14.33 35.41 10.48
CA THR A 145 -15.55 35.63 11.24
C THR A 145 -16.38 34.35 11.25
N ASP A 146 -16.83 33.95 12.44
CA ASP A 146 -17.67 32.76 12.60
C ASP A 146 -18.93 32.85 11.72
N GLY A 147 -19.21 31.78 10.98
CA GLY A 147 -20.32 31.72 10.00
C GLY A 147 -20.13 32.47 8.66
N LEU A 148 -19.18 33.41 8.55
CA LEU A 148 -18.93 34.18 7.32
C LEU A 148 -17.64 33.76 6.59
N GLY A 149 -16.59 33.34 7.31
CA GLY A 149 -15.31 32.93 6.75
C GLY A 149 -14.26 34.04 6.72
N PHE A 150 -13.32 33.97 5.77
CA PHE A 150 -12.16 34.85 5.67
C PHE A 150 -12.46 36.15 4.92
N SER A 151 -12.00 37.30 5.44
CA SER A 151 -12.17 38.61 4.81
C SER A 151 -10.91 39.49 4.99
N LYS A 152 -10.74 40.49 4.11
CA LYS A 152 -9.67 41.50 4.26
C LYS A 152 -10.03 42.61 5.24
N THR A 153 -11.31 42.85 5.44
CA THR A 153 -11.85 43.91 6.30
C THR A 153 -13.02 43.36 7.11
N VAL A 154 -13.33 44.01 8.23
CA VAL A 154 -14.43 43.63 9.14
C VAL A 154 -15.73 44.40 8.84
N ASP A 155 -15.73 45.30 7.85
CA ASP A 155 -16.90 46.13 7.53
C ASP A 155 -18.07 45.31 6.95
N HIS A 156 -19.30 45.81 7.08
CA HIS A 156 -20.51 45.14 6.56
C HIS A 156 -20.50 44.89 5.03
N SER A 157 -19.62 45.56 4.28
CA SER A 157 -19.40 45.36 2.85
C SER A 157 -18.30 44.33 2.53
N ALA A 158 -17.75 43.65 3.55
CA ALA A 158 -16.65 42.72 3.38
C ALA A 158 -17.06 41.49 2.58
N THR A 159 -16.31 41.22 1.50
CA THR A 159 -16.44 39.98 0.73
C THR A 159 -15.77 38.85 1.52
N SER A 160 -16.58 37.93 2.03
CA SER A 160 -16.09 36.77 2.78
C SER A 160 -15.88 35.57 1.86
N ASN A 161 -14.82 34.82 2.10
CA ASN A 161 -14.42 33.65 1.32
C ASN A 161 -14.15 32.44 2.21
N SER A 162 -14.28 31.24 1.65
CA SER A 162 -13.94 30.00 2.35
C SER A 162 -12.43 29.72 2.44
N SER A 163 -11.61 30.45 1.68
CA SER A 163 -10.17 30.22 1.59
C SER A 163 -9.35 31.47 1.96
N MET A 164 -8.26 31.24 2.69
CA MET A 164 -7.25 32.24 3.02
C MET A 164 -6.48 32.77 1.80
N LYS A 165 -6.58 32.14 0.62
CA LYS A 165 -5.86 32.56 -0.60
C LYS A 165 -6.07 34.02 -0.99
N TYR A 166 -7.19 34.62 -0.58
CA TYR A 166 -7.51 36.00 -0.87
C TYR A 166 -6.91 37.00 0.13
N LEU A 167 -6.37 36.53 1.27
CA LEU A 167 -5.75 37.37 2.31
C LEU A 167 -4.34 37.81 1.91
N GLY A 168 -3.67 38.56 2.80
CA GLY A 168 -2.27 38.92 2.64
C GLY A 168 -1.37 37.69 2.48
N GLN A 169 -0.33 37.81 1.66
CA GLN A 169 0.68 36.75 1.49
C GLN A 169 1.44 36.52 2.80
N VAL A 170 1.54 35.25 3.19
CA VAL A 170 2.38 34.83 4.32
C VAL A 170 3.85 34.87 3.89
N LEU A 171 4.65 35.56 4.69
CA LEU A 171 6.11 35.60 4.60
C LEU A 171 6.67 34.43 5.42
N TRP A 172 7.31 33.51 4.72
CA TRP A 172 7.95 32.32 5.31
C TRP A 172 9.42 32.60 5.65
N PRO A 173 10.03 31.81 6.56
CA PRO A 173 11.43 31.99 6.93
C PRO A 173 12.33 31.90 5.72
N GLY A 174 13.27 32.85 5.60
CA GLY A 174 14.20 32.88 4.48
C GLY A 174 13.64 33.34 3.13
N ALA A 175 12.46 33.98 3.14
CA ALA A 175 11.84 34.72 2.04
C ALA A 175 11.56 33.96 0.70
N PRO A 176 11.13 32.68 0.69
CA PRO A 176 10.51 32.14 -0.51
C PRO A 176 9.14 32.79 -0.74
N TRP A 177 8.87 33.24 -1.97
CA TRP A 177 7.55 33.76 -2.39
C TRP A 177 6.49 32.67 -2.56
N TYR A 178 6.84 31.40 -2.36
CA TYR A 178 5.96 30.24 -2.55
C TYR A 178 5.56 29.60 -1.22
N GLU A 179 4.36 29.03 -1.19
CA GLU A 179 3.80 28.32 -0.03
C GLU A 179 4.57 27.00 0.21
N PRO A 180 5.04 26.74 1.45
CA PRO A 180 5.75 25.50 1.78
C PRO A 180 4.79 24.31 1.69
N LYS A 181 5.23 23.23 1.02
CA LYS A 181 4.39 22.04 0.74
C LYS A 181 4.45 20.96 1.83
N GLY A 182 5.01 21.29 3.00
CA GLY A 182 5.20 20.34 4.11
C GLY A 182 6.46 19.48 4.04
N TRP A 183 7.32 19.70 3.04
CA TRP A 183 8.64 19.08 2.90
C TRP A 183 9.58 20.06 2.19
N ALA A 184 10.87 19.99 2.51
CA ALA A 184 11.89 20.80 1.84
C ALA A 184 12.13 20.24 0.43
N ILE A 185 11.94 21.07 -0.60
CA ILE A 185 12.15 20.65 -1.99
C ILE A 185 13.66 20.44 -2.19
N PRO A 186 14.11 19.25 -2.64
CA PRO A 186 15.51 18.98 -2.97
C PRO A 186 16.05 20.01 -3.95
N THR A 187 17.30 20.39 -3.74
CA THR A 187 18.00 21.37 -4.57
C THR A 187 19.22 20.71 -5.20
N ASP A 188 19.80 21.30 -6.24
CA ASP A 188 21.02 20.74 -6.86
C ASP A 188 22.19 20.62 -5.86
N THR A 189 22.18 21.43 -4.80
CA THR A 189 23.16 21.35 -3.69
C THR A 189 22.88 20.21 -2.71
N LYS A 190 21.63 19.74 -2.63
CA LYS A 190 21.21 18.63 -1.78
C LYS A 190 20.08 17.87 -2.49
N PRO A 191 20.43 17.00 -3.46
CA PRO A 191 19.47 16.20 -4.19
C PRO A 191 18.83 15.16 -3.27
N LEU A 192 17.70 14.60 -3.69
CA LEU A 192 17.04 13.51 -2.99
C LEU A 192 17.95 12.26 -3.02
N GLY A 193 18.36 11.77 -1.86
CA GLY A 193 19.19 10.57 -1.74
C GLY A 193 18.36 9.30 -1.82
N ILE A 194 18.50 8.55 -2.92
CA ILE A 194 17.69 7.34 -3.17
C ILE A 194 18.53 6.09 -2.98
N GLY A 195 18.19 5.27 -1.99
CA GLY A 195 18.80 3.96 -1.81
C GLY A 195 18.30 2.94 -2.84
N VAL A 196 19.22 2.20 -3.46
CA VAL A 196 18.92 1.15 -4.44
C VAL A 196 19.57 -0.17 -4.01
N PRO A 197 18.84 -1.30 -3.96
CA PRO A 197 19.43 -2.57 -3.55
C PRO A 197 20.47 -3.05 -4.57
N ALA A 198 21.73 -3.19 -4.14
CA ALA A 198 22.80 -3.66 -5.01
C ALA A 198 22.73 -5.18 -5.27
N ARG A 199 22.10 -5.95 -4.38
CA ARG A 199 21.98 -7.41 -4.44
C ARG A 199 20.54 -7.87 -4.66
N SER A 200 19.89 -7.34 -5.71
CA SER A 200 18.56 -7.83 -6.07
C SER A 200 18.60 -9.28 -6.57
N THR A 201 17.58 -10.05 -6.17
CA THR A 201 17.37 -11.41 -6.71
C THR A 201 16.87 -11.35 -8.16
N PHE A 202 16.14 -10.30 -8.51
CA PHE A 202 15.50 -10.10 -9.80
C PHE A 202 16.11 -8.92 -10.55
N LYS A 203 17.22 -9.17 -11.24
CA LYS A 203 17.96 -8.16 -12.00
C LYS A 203 17.13 -7.41 -13.06
N GLN A 204 16.01 -7.98 -13.49
CA GLN A 204 15.08 -7.32 -14.41
C GLN A 204 14.36 -6.12 -13.76
N TYR A 205 14.11 -6.18 -12.45
CA TYR A 205 13.48 -5.08 -11.71
C TYR A 205 14.50 -4.05 -11.26
N VAL A 206 15.65 -4.49 -10.76
CA VAL A 206 16.74 -3.62 -10.31
C VAL A 206 18.08 -4.31 -10.54
N ASN A 207 18.99 -3.61 -11.17
CA ASN A 207 20.37 -4.01 -11.34
C ASN A 207 21.27 -2.78 -11.12
N ALA A 208 22.18 -2.89 -10.17
CA ALA A 208 23.23 -1.91 -9.95
C ALA A 208 24.54 -2.52 -10.48
N GLU A 209 25.01 -2.01 -11.61
CA GLU A 209 26.26 -2.44 -12.23
C GLU A 209 27.36 -1.45 -11.87
N PHE A 210 28.43 -1.95 -11.27
CA PHE A 210 29.58 -1.14 -10.95
C PHE A 210 30.56 -1.18 -12.12
N ASP A 211 30.80 -0.04 -12.75
CA ASP A 211 31.83 0.09 -13.78
C ASP A 211 33.17 0.43 -13.11
N GLU A 212 34.10 -0.52 -13.15
CA GLU A 212 35.43 -0.38 -12.56
C GLU A 212 36.30 0.67 -13.27
N LEU A 213 36.00 1.01 -14.53
CA LEU A 213 36.79 1.95 -15.34
C LEU A 213 36.44 3.40 -15.02
N GLU A 214 35.15 3.69 -14.85
CA GLU A 214 34.65 5.04 -14.54
C GLU A 214 34.42 5.27 -13.04
N ASN A 215 34.46 4.20 -12.24
CA ASN A 215 34.17 4.23 -10.80
C ASN A 215 32.73 4.73 -10.51
N VAL A 216 31.82 4.50 -11.46
CA VAL A 216 30.41 4.91 -11.43
C VAL A 216 29.53 3.68 -11.35
N THR A 217 28.49 3.74 -10.52
CA THR A 217 27.45 2.69 -10.48
C THR A 217 26.30 3.09 -11.39
N SER A 218 26.03 2.29 -12.42
CA SER A 218 24.86 2.46 -13.27
C SER A 218 23.67 1.69 -12.70
N PHE A 219 22.49 2.30 -12.75
CA PHE A 219 21.26 1.72 -12.23
C PHE A 219 20.27 1.50 -13.36
N HIS A 220 19.86 0.24 -13.52
CA HIS A 220 18.96 -0.22 -14.56
C HIS A 220 17.86 -1.11 -13.98
N GLY A 221 16.76 -1.26 -14.70
CA GLY A 221 15.67 -2.17 -14.35
C GLY A 221 14.31 -1.49 -14.28
N PHE A 222 13.26 -2.29 -14.32
CA PHE A 222 11.89 -1.82 -14.41
C PHE A 222 11.51 -0.80 -13.32
N SER A 223 11.91 -1.04 -12.06
CA SER A 223 11.59 -0.14 -10.94
C SER A 223 12.30 1.20 -11.06
N ILE A 224 13.54 1.20 -11.56
CA ILE A 224 14.35 2.41 -11.77
C ILE A 224 13.76 3.25 -12.91
N ASP A 225 13.40 2.61 -14.01
CA ASP A 225 12.81 3.30 -15.16
C ASP A 225 11.42 3.87 -14.83
N LEU A 226 10.61 3.11 -14.09
CA LEU A 226 9.31 3.58 -13.60
C LEU A 226 9.45 4.81 -12.69
N PHE A 227 10.46 4.83 -11.80
CA PHE A 227 10.74 5.99 -10.97
C PHE A 227 11.12 7.21 -11.81
N LYS A 228 12.05 7.05 -12.76
CA LYS A 228 12.48 8.13 -13.68
C LYS A 228 11.31 8.72 -14.47
N GLU A 229 10.43 7.86 -15.00
CA GLU A 229 9.21 8.27 -15.72
C GLU A 229 8.15 8.91 -14.81
N THR A 230 8.12 8.54 -13.53
CA THR A 230 7.24 9.18 -12.56
C THR A 230 7.74 10.59 -12.25
N VAL A 231 9.05 10.75 -12.03
CA VAL A 231 9.67 12.06 -11.76
C VAL A 231 9.55 12.98 -12.97
N SER A 232 9.70 12.48 -14.20
CA SER A 232 9.56 13.28 -15.43
C SER A 232 8.17 13.90 -15.62
N LYS A 233 7.13 13.28 -15.04
CA LYS A 233 5.74 13.75 -15.09
C LYS A 233 5.36 14.68 -13.94
N LEU A 234 6.25 14.90 -12.98
CA LEU A 234 5.98 15.82 -11.88
C LEU A 234 5.89 17.27 -12.40
N PRO A 235 4.99 18.10 -11.86
CA PRO A 235 4.83 19.49 -12.29
C PRO A 235 5.95 20.42 -11.80
N PHE A 236 7.02 19.87 -11.23
CA PHE A 236 8.17 20.60 -10.68
C PHE A 236 9.45 19.79 -10.89
N TYR A 237 10.58 20.49 -10.93
CA TYR A 237 11.90 19.87 -11.01
C TYR A 237 12.26 19.23 -9.66
N LEU A 238 12.66 17.96 -9.69
CA LEU A 238 13.08 17.19 -8.51
C LEU A 238 14.48 16.61 -8.79
N PRO A 239 15.56 17.19 -8.25
CA PRO A 239 16.89 16.61 -8.37
C PRO A 239 17.02 15.41 -7.42
N TYR A 240 17.60 14.32 -7.91
CA TYR A 240 17.79 13.08 -7.17
C TYR A 240 19.10 12.39 -7.56
N GLU A 241 19.63 11.58 -6.65
CA GLU A 241 20.83 10.77 -6.86
C GLU A 241 20.61 9.36 -6.31
N PHE A 242 21.07 8.34 -7.04
CA PHE A 242 20.94 6.94 -6.64
C PHE A 242 22.22 6.48 -5.94
N PHE A 243 22.04 5.77 -4.81
CA PHE A 243 23.11 5.21 -4.02
C PHE A 243 22.93 3.70 -3.90
N PRO A 244 23.96 2.89 -4.22
CA PRO A 244 23.86 1.45 -4.10
C PRO A 244 23.98 1.05 -2.63
N TYR A 245 23.09 0.17 -2.17
CA TYR A 245 23.13 -0.36 -0.82
C TYR A 245 23.41 -1.86 -0.83
N ASN A 246 24.48 -2.24 -0.14
CA ASN A 246 24.94 -3.62 -0.05
C ASN A 246 24.55 -4.21 1.31
N GLY A 247 23.31 -4.65 1.43
CA GLY A 247 22.76 -5.20 2.67
C GLY A 247 21.41 -5.88 2.46
N SER A 248 20.72 -6.21 3.56
CA SER A 248 19.36 -6.76 3.50
C SER A 248 18.35 -5.68 3.12
N TYR A 249 17.21 -6.08 2.54
CA TYR A 249 16.13 -5.14 2.25
C TYR A 249 15.53 -4.50 3.51
N ASN A 250 15.57 -5.21 4.65
CA ASN A 250 15.09 -4.65 5.92
C ASN A 250 16.03 -3.53 6.39
N ASP A 251 17.34 -3.74 6.29
CA ASP A 251 18.34 -2.73 6.65
C ASP A 251 18.33 -1.55 5.68
N LEU A 252 18.06 -1.80 4.40
CA LEU A 252 17.88 -0.77 3.38
C LEU A 252 16.71 0.16 3.73
N VAL A 253 15.54 -0.40 4.04
CA VAL A 253 14.37 0.41 4.43
C VAL A 253 14.62 1.13 5.76
N LYS A 254 15.33 0.50 6.70
CA LYS A 254 15.73 1.13 7.96
C LYS A 254 16.62 2.37 7.76
N GLN A 255 17.38 2.46 6.66
CA GLN A 255 18.17 3.66 6.35
C GLN A 255 17.31 4.93 6.18
N ILE A 256 16.04 4.78 5.79
CA ILE A 256 15.10 5.91 5.70
C ILE A 256 14.85 6.50 7.09
N HIS A 257 14.58 5.65 8.08
CA HIS A 257 14.41 6.09 9.47
C HIS A 257 15.68 6.74 10.04
N LEU A 258 16.86 6.23 9.64
CA LEU A 258 18.16 6.78 10.03
C LEU A 258 18.52 8.07 9.28
N LYS A 259 17.71 8.49 8.28
CA LYS A 259 17.91 9.67 7.43
C LYS A 259 19.20 9.63 6.60
N GLU A 260 19.70 8.43 6.32
CA GLU A 260 20.81 8.21 5.38
C GLU A 260 20.32 8.24 3.93
N PHE A 261 19.10 7.75 3.70
CA PHE A 261 18.39 7.89 2.42
C PHE A 261 17.05 8.59 2.66
N ASP A 262 16.64 9.41 1.71
CA ASP A 262 15.32 10.07 1.73
C ASP A 262 14.22 9.16 1.15
N ALA A 263 14.60 8.27 0.23
CA ALA A 263 13.71 7.30 -0.39
C ALA A 263 14.47 6.03 -0.78
N VAL A 264 13.72 4.96 -1.08
CA VAL A 264 14.28 3.72 -1.62
C VAL A 264 13.51 3.35 -2.88
N VAL A 265 14.25 2.98 -3.93
CA VAL A 265 13.67 2.47 -5.18
C VAL A 265 14.21 1.09 -5.45
N GLY A 266 13.30 0.13 -5.59
CA GLY A 266 13.64 -1.20 -6.08
C GLY A 266 12.54 -2.22 -5.93
N ASP A 267 12.89 -3.51 -6.06
CA ASP A 267 12.02 -4.67 -5.86
C ASP A 267 11.76 -4.95 -4.36
N VAL A 268 11.40 -3.89 -3.62
CA VAL A 268 11.17 -3.95 -2.18
C VAL A 268 9.74 -4.40 -1.90
N ALA A 269 9.59 -5.61 -1.36
CA ALA A 269 8.30 -6.10 -0.89
C ALA A 269 7.76 -5.27 0.29
N ILE A 270 6.45 -4.96 0.24
CA ILE A 270 5.73 -4.29 1.32
C ILE A 270 5.39 -5.34 2.38
N VAL A 271 6.01 -5.24 3.56
CA VAL A 271 5.78 -6.15 4.70
C VAL A 271 5.62 -5.35 6.00
N VAL A 272 4.92 -5.92 6.98
CA VAL A 272 4.57 -5.24 8.24
C VAL A 272 5.81 -4.69 8.96
N SER A 273 6.88 -5.47 9.05
CA SER A 273 8.12 -5.05 9.72
C SER A 273 8.82 -3.85 9.06
N ARG A 274 8.55 -3.58 7.78
CA ARG A 274 9.12 -2.43 7.06
C ARG A 274 8.27 -1.17 7.20
N LEU A 275 6.97 -1.32 7.44
CA LEU A 275 6.05 -0.18 7.63
C LEU A 275 6.37 0.62 8.90
N GLU A 276 7.09 0.02 9.87
CA GLU A 276 7.56 0.73 11.06
C GLU A 276 8.65 1.77 10.75
N PHE A 277 9.41 1.58 9.66
CA PHE A 277 10.56 2.42 9.33
C PHE A 277 10.31 3.37 8.17
N ALA A 278 9.38 3.04 7.27
CA ALA A 278 9.07 3.86 6.10
C ALA A 278 7.63 3.70 5.63
N GLU A 279 7.11 4.76 5.02
CA GLU A 279 5.86 4.72 4.27
C GLU A 279 6.11 4.20 2.85
N PHE A 280 5.11 3.52 2.28
CA PHE A 280 5.19 2.92 0.95
C PHE A 280 4.19 3.54 0.00
N THR A 281 4.56 3.60 -1.29
CA THR A 281 3.62 3.92 -2.36
C THR A 281 2.62 2.77 -2.57
N HIS A 282 1.62 3.00 -3.42
CA HIS A 282 0.84 1.88 -3.94
C HIS A 282 1.76 0.88 -4.65
N PRO A 283 1.53 -0.43 -4.49
CA PRO A 283 2.32 -1.44 -5.18
C PRO A 283 2.10 -1.32 -6.69
N TYR A 284 3.19 -1.31 -7.46
CA TYR A 284 3.15 -1.27 -8.93
C TYR A 284 3.21 -2.67 -9.56
N SER A 285 3.46 -3.72 -8.78
CA SER A 285 3.49 -5.12 -9.19
C SER A 285 2.90 -5.98 -8.08
N GLU A 286 2.21 -7.05 -8.45
CA GLU A 286 1.64 -8.00 -7.49
C GLU A 286 2.76 -8.79 -6.81
N ALA A 287 2.76 -8.80 -5.48
CA ALA A 287 3.64 -9.64 -4.69
C ALA A 287 2.93 -10.98 -4.40
N GLY A 288 3.60 -12.09 -4.67
CA GLY A 288 3.09 -13.43 -4.39
C GLY A 288 4.21 -14.42 -4.07
N LEU A 289 3.95 -15.33 -3.13
CA LEU A 289 4.83 -16.46 -2.86
C LEU A 289 4.45 -17.62 -3.77
N VAL A 290 5.40 -18.07 -4.59
CA VAL A 290 5.19 -19.21 -5.49
C VAL A 290 6.24 -20.28 -5.18
N MET A 291 5.79 -21.52 -5.10
CA MET A 291 6.67 -22.67 -4.97
C MET A 291 7.07 -23.18 -6.35
N ILE A 292 8.37 -23.34 -6.57
CA ILE A 292 8.91 -23.94 -7.80
C ILE A 292 9.37 -25.36 -7.45
N VAL A 293 8.73 -26.35 -8.06
CA VAL A 293 9.00 -27.77 -7.82
C VAL A 293 9.58 -28.40 -9.09
N PRO A 294 10.63 -29.24 -9.00
CA PRO A 294 11.14 -29.95 -10.15
C PRO A 294 10.08 -30.93 -10.69
N LEU A 295 10.04 -31.05 -12.01
CA LEU A 295 9.19 -32.01 -12.69
C LEU A 295 9.78 -33.42 -12.54
N GLU A 296 8.92 -34.41 -12.26
CA GLU A 296 9.36 -35.80 -12.30
C GLU A 296 9.83 -36.16 -13.71
N LYS A 297 11.06 -36.70 -13.81
CA LYS A 297 11.57 -37.23 -15.07
C LYS A 297 10.69 -38.39 -15.53
N SER A 298 10.15 -38.29 -16.74
CA SER A 298 9.29 -39.33 -17.30
C SER A 298 10.04 -40.66 -17.45
N VAL A 299 9.42 -41.72 -16.91
CA VAL A 299 9.91 -43.11 -16.99
C VAL A 299 10.11 -43.53 -18.46
N ASN A 300 11.18 -44.28 -18.73
CA ASN A 300 11.60 -44.84 -20.03
C ASN A 300 10.45 -45.00 -21.04
N LYS A 301 10.54 -44.26 -22.17
CA LYS A 301 9.52 -44.19 -23.23
C LYS A 301 9.09 -45.57 -23.77
N ALA A 302 9.96 -46.58 -23.71
CA ALA A 302 9.66 -47.94 -24.19
C ALA A 302 8.53 -48.65 -23.40
N PHE A 303 8.38 -48.38 -22.11
CA PHE A 303 7.32 -49.00 -21.29
C PHE A 303 5.98 -48.25 -21.36
N LEU A 304 5.89 -47.15 -22.11
CA LEU A 304 4.64 -46.41 -22.29
C LEU A 304 3.57 -47.23 -23.03
N LEU A 305 3.98 -48.17 -23.88
CA LEU A 305 3.05 -49.06 -24.60
C LEU A 305 2.32 -50.06 -23.69
N MET A 306 2.88 -50.39 -22.53
CA MET A 306 2.26 -51.33 -21.58
C MET A 306 1.35 -50.66 -20.56
N LYS A 307 1.36 -49.32 -20.49
CA LYS A 307 0.56 -48.52 -19.54
C LYS A 307 -0.94 -48.33 -19.88
N PRO A 308 -1.42 -48.41 -21.14
CA PRO A 308 -2.84 -48.18 -21.45
C PRO A 308 -3.78 -49.18 -20.78
N PHE A 309 -3.28 -50.36 -20.40
CA PHE A 309 -4.00 -51.38 -19.65
C PHE A 309 -3.25 -51.77 -18.38
N THR A 310 -4.00 -52.05 -17.31
CA THR A 310 -3.42 -52.56 -16.06
C THR A 310 -2.90 -53.98 -16.27
N LYS A 311 -1.97 -54.43 -15.40
CA LYS A 311 -1.46 -55.81 -15.45
C LYS A 311 -2.59 -56.86 -15.38
N ALA A 312 -3.63 -56.58 -14.59
CA ALA A 312 -4.83 -57.42 -14.51
C ALA A 312 -5.56 -57.51 -15.87
N MET A 313 -5.73 -56.40 -16.57
CA MET A 313 -6.38 -56.37 -17.89
C MET A 313 -5.60 -57.17 -18.94
N TRP A 314 -4.26 -57.07 -18.95
CA TRP A 314 -3.41 -57.88 -19.83
C TRP A 314 -3.57 -59.38 -19.58
N ILE A 315 -3.63 -59.79 -18.32
CA ILE A 315 -3.85 -61.20 -17.94
C ILE A 315 -5.25 -61.66 -18.40
N ILE A 316 -6.28 -60.85 -18.21
CA ILE A 316 -7.64 -61.18 -18.65
C ILE A 316 -7.72 -61.34 -20.17
N ILE A 317 -7.11 -60.43 -20.95
CA ILE A 317 -7.07 -60.52 -22.42
C ILE A 317 -6.39 -61.82 -22.86
N ALA A 318 -5.28 -62.19 -22.22
CA ALA A 318 -4.58 -63.45 -22.50
C ALA A 318 -5.46 -64.68 -22.20
N ILE A 319 -6.10 -64.72 -21.03
CA ILE A 319 -7.00 -65.82 -20.63
C ILE A 319 -8.17 -65.95 -21.60
N VAL A 320 -8.85 -64.85 -21.93
CA VAL A 320 -10.01 -64.85 -22.83
C VAL A 320 -9.63 -65.27 -24.24
N THR A 321 -8.44 -64.87 -24.74
CA THR A 321 -7.93 -65.31 -26.04
C THR A 321 -7.70 -66.82 -26.07
N ILE A 322 -7.03 -67.35 -25.04
CA ILE A 322 -6.75 -68.79 -24.91
C ILE A 322 -8.07 -69.57 -24.82
N TYR A 323 -9.03 -69.08 -24.04
CA TYR A 323 -10.37 -69.66 -23.95
C TYR A 323 -11.09 -69.70 -25.30
N ASN A 324 -11.09 -68.59 -26.04
CA ASN A 324 -11.76 -68.55 -27.33
C ASN A 324 -11.11 -69.47 -28.37
N GLY A 325 -9.78 -69.51 -28.42
CA GLY A 325 -9.06 -70.47 -29.25
C GLY A 325 -9.36 -71.92 -28.89
N PHE A 326 -9.67 -72.20 -27.61
CA PHE A 326 -10.03 -73.53 -27.15
C PHE A 326 -11.44 -73.91 -27.59
N VAL A 327 -12.38 -72.96 -27.54
CA VAL A 327 -13.75 -73.15 -28.05
C VAL A 327 -13.74 -73.39 -29.57
N VAL A 328 -12.99 -72.58 -30.34
CA VAL A 328 -12.86 -72.78 -31.80
C VAL A 328 -12.21 -74.13 -32.11
N TRP A 329 -11.17 -74.50 -31.36
CA TRP A 329 -10.53 -75.80 -31.50
C TRP A 329 -11.48 -76.96 -31.21
N LEU A 330 -12.30 -76.91 -30.14
CA LEU A 330 -13.29 -77.95 -29.83
C LEU A 330 -14.33 -78.11 -30.95
N ILE A 331 -14.79 -77.01 -31.54
CA ILE A 331 -15.78 -77.04 -32.63
C ILE A 331 -15.18 -77.63 -33.90
N GLU A 332 -13.92 -77.31 -34.19
CA GLU A 332 -13.27 -77.69 -35.44
C GLU A 332 -12.51 -79.03 -35.35
N GLN A 333 -12.22 -79.54 -34.14
CA GLN A 333 -11.52 -80.82 -33.91
C GLN A 333 -12.17 -81.98 -34.66
N ASN A 334 -13.50 -81.95 -34.83
CA ASN A 334 -14.24 -83.01 -35.50
C ASN A 334 -14.10 -83.01 -37.04
N HIS A 335 -13.58 -81.94 -37.64
CA HIS A 335 -13.46 -81.80 -39.11
C HIS A 335 -12.04 -82.01 -39.63
N TRP A 336 -11.01 -82.02 -38.77
CA TRP A 336 -9.60 -82.13 -39.16
C TRP A 336 -8.99 -83.44 -38.64
N HIS A 337 -9.00 -84.50 -39.47
CA HIS A 337 -8.32 -85.76 -39.13
C HIS A 337 -6.78 -85.69 -39.21
N GLU A 338 -6.21 -84.60 -39.74
CA GLU A 338 -4.75 -84.36 -39.79
C GLU A 338 -4.12 -83.84 -38.48
N LEU A 339 -4.92 -83.64 -37.43
CA LEU A 339 -4.47 -83.09 -36.14
C LEU A 339 -4.32 -84.12 -35.01
N GLN A 340 -4.37 -85.41 -35.32
CA GLN A 340 -4.22 -86.51 -34.36
C GLN A 340 -2.74 -86.90 -34.14
N GLY A 341 -1.91 -85.90 -33.86
CA GLY A 341 -0.47 -86.06 -33.57
C GLY A 341 -0.15 -86.05 -32.07
N SER A 342 1.14 -86.17 -31.74
CA SER A 342 1.69 -86.10 -30.37
C SER A 342 1.18 -84.87 -29.58
N PRO A 343 0.87 -84.99 -28.28
CA PRO A 343 0.18 -83.94 -27.49
C PRO A 343 0.90 -82.59 -27.48
N LEU A 344 2.23 -82.55 -27.62
CA LEU A 344 3.02 -81.30 -27.70
C LEU A 344 2.79 -80.54 -29.02
N HIS A 345 2.53 -81.23 -30.12
CA HIS A 345 2.25 -80.59 -31.40
C HIS A 345 0.82 -80.05 -31.43
N GLN A 346 -0.12 -80.77 -30.80
CA GLN A 346 -1.52 -80.37 -30.66
C GLN A 346 -1.69 -79.08 -29.83
N THR A 347 -0.95 -78.95 -28.73
CA THR A 347 -0.93 -77.70 -27.93
C THR A 347 -0.29 -76.53 -28.68
N GLY A 348 0.73 -76.80 -29.50
CA GLY A 348 1.37 -75.79 -30.35
C GLY A 348 0.42 -75.26 -31.43
N THR A 349 -0.32 -76.15 -32.10
CA THR A 349 -1.30 -75.75 -33.12
C THR A 349 -2.51 -75.05 -32.50
N PHE A 350 -2.93 -75.42 -31.29
CA PHE A 350 -3.93 -74.70 -30.49
C PHE A 350 -3.51 -73.26 -30.18
N LEU A 351 -2.29 -73.06 -29.67
CA LEU A 351 -1.76 -71.74 -29.36
C LEU A 351 -1.58 -70.90 -30.64
N TRP A 352 -1.17 -71.55 -31.74
CA TRP A 352 -1.04 -70.90 -33.04
C TRP A 352 -2.37 -70.44 -33.62
N LEU A 353 -3.42 -71.29 -33.57
CA LEU A 353 -4.78 -70.93 -34.00
C LEU A 353 -5.39 -69.82 -33.12
N SER A 354 -5.14 -69.86 -31.81
CA SER A 354 -5.56 -68.82 -30.87
C SER A 354 -4.90 -67.47 -31.19
N PHE A 355 -3.60 -67.50 -31.54
CA PHE A 355 -2.81 -66.33 -31.88
C PHE A 355 -3.13 -65.78 -33.29
N SER A 356 -3.34 -66.64 -34.28
CA SER A 356 -3.69 -66.23 -35.65
C SER A 356 -5.08 -65.60 -35.74
N SER A 357 -6.01 -66.03 -34.88
CA SER A 357 -7.35 -65.44 -34.74
C SER A 357 -7.34 -63.99 -34.25
N LEU A 358 -6.33 -63.59 -33.45
CA LEU A 358 -6.20 -62.22 -32.94
C LEU A 358 -5.77 -61.19 -34.00
N PHE A 359 -4.98 -61.61 -34.99
CA PHE A 359 -4.30 -60.69 -35.91
C PHE A 359 -4.68 -60.84 -37.39
N SER A 360 -5.36 -61.92 -37.78
CA SER A 360 -5.70 -62.16 -39.18
C SER A 360 -7.16 -61.76 -39.50
N LEU A 361 -7.31 -60.69 -40.28
CA LEU A 361 -8.59 -60.32 -40.94
C LEU A 361 -8.98 -61.29 -42.07
N HIS A 362 -8.05 -62.13 -42.52
CA HIS A 362 -8.30 -63.21 -43.48
C HIS A 362 -8.16 -64.54 -42.74
N GLY A 363 -9.28 -65.07 -42.25
CA GLY A 363 -9.35 -66.41 -41.69
C GLY A 363 -9.25 -67.46 -42.79
N GLY A 364 -8.40 -68.47 -42.59
CA GLY A 364 -8.46 -69.73 -43.35
C GLY A 364 -9.87 -70.32 -43.28
N THR A 365 -10.24 -71.12 -44.27
CA THR A 365 -11.61 -71.63 -44.47
C THR A 365 -12.12 -72.42 -43.26
N LEU A 366 -12.83 -71.75 -42.34
CA LEU A 366 -13.56 -72.38 -41.25
C LEU A 366 -14.75 -73.16 -41.84
N HIS A 367 -14.80 -74.46 -41.58
CA HIS A 367 -15.78 -75.38 -42.17
C HIS A 367 -17.11 -75.37 -41.41
N SER A 368 -17.09 -75.19 -40.08
CA SER A 368 -18.32 -75.16 -39.28
C SER A 368 -18.99 -73.78 -39.27
N ASN A 369 -20.30 -73.75 -39.52
CA ASN A 369 -21.12 -72.53 -39.36
C ASN A 369 -21.09 -72.00 -37.92
N LEU A 370 -20.91 -72.89 -36.93
CA LEU A 370 -20.86 -72.52 -35.51
C LEU A 370 -19.52 -71.86 -35.14
N SER A 371 -18.42 -72.40 -35.68
CA SER A 371 -17.07 -71.81 -35.58
C SER A 371 -17.01 -70.42 -36.20
N ARG A 372 -17.66 -70.24 -37.37
CA ARG A 372 -17.78 -68.94 -38.04
C ARG A 372 -18.52 -67.89 -37.21
N MET A 373 -19.62 -68.27 -36.56
CA MET A 373 -20.36 -67.37 -35.66
C MET A 373 -19.56 -67.00 -34.41
N THR A 374 -18.90 -67.97 -33.77
CA THR A 374 -18.02 -67.73 -32.62
C THR A 374 -16.86 -66.80 -32.98
N MET A 375 -16.24 -66.99 -34.15
CA MET A 375 -15.16 -66.14 -34.64
C MET A 375 -15.63 -64.72 -34.96
N LEU A 376 -16.83 -64.54 -35.51
CA LEU A 376 -17.43 -63.21 -35.72
C LEU A 376 -17.64 -62.44 -34.41
N VAL A 377 -18.18 -63.09 -33.38
CA VAL A 377 -18.35 -62.48 -32.05
C VAL A 377 -16.99 -62.11 -31.45
N TRP A 378 -15.99 -62.97 -31.61
CA TRP A 378 -14.64 -62.69 -31.14
C TRP A 378 -13.97 -61.52 -31.88
N LEU A 379 -14.10 -61.45 -33.21
CA LEU A 379 -13.59 -60.32 -33.99
C LEU A 379 -14.20 -59.00 -33.51
N PHE A 380 -15.49 -58.98 -33.15
CA PHE A 380 -16.12 -57.81 -32.56
C PHE A 380 -15.48 -57.42 -31.21
N VAL A 381 -15.25 -58.38 -30.32
CA VAL A 381 -14.58 -58.14 -29.02
C VAL A 381 -13.13 -57.67 -29.21
N ALA A 382 -12.37 -58.29 -30.11
CA ALA A 382 -11.01 -57.90 -30.45
C ALA A 382 -10.94 -56.49 -31.04
N LEU A 383 -11.93 -56.11 -31.86
CA LEU A 383 -12.07 -54.75 -32.38
C LEU A 383 -12.32 -53.75 -31.24
N VAL A 384 -13.20 -54.03 -30.29
CA VAL A 384 -13.44 -53.15 -29.13
C VAL A 384 -12.17 -53.00 -28.28
N ILE A 385 -11.42 -54.09 -28.05
CA ILE A 385 -10.17 -54.07 -27.28
C ILE A 385 -9.11 -53.22 -28.00
N THR A 386 -8.91 -53.39 -29.30
CA THR A 386 -7.93 -52.62 -30.08
C THR A 386 -8.30 -51.13 -30.16
N GLN A 387 -9.57 -50.81 -30.32
CA GLN A 387 -10.05 -49.41 -30.29
C GLN A 387 -9.85 -48.77 -28.92
N THR A 388 -10.18 -49.47 -27.83
CA THR A 388 -9.98 -48.96 -26.47
C THR A 388 -8.51 -48.78 -26.14
N TYR A 389 -7.66 -49.72 -26.55
CA TYR A 389 -6.20 -49.60 -26.41
C TYR A 389 -5.68 -48.38 -27.16
N THR A 390 -6.12 -48.19 -28.41
CA THR A 390 -5.68 -47.06 -29.25
C THR A 390 -6.16 -45.73 -28.66
N ALA A 391 -7.39 -45.65 -28.16
CA ALA A 391 -7.93 -44.46 -27.51
C ALA A 391 -7.17 -44.11 -26.22
N ASN A 392 -6.87 -45.08 -25.36
CA ASN A 392 -6.11 -44.87 -24.13
C ASN A 392 -4.63 -44.55 -24.40
N LEU A 393 -4.03 -45.18 -25.41
CA LEU A 393 -2.67 -44.88 -25.82
C LEU A 393 -2.58 -43.48 -26.44
N ALA A 394 -3.60 -43.02 -27.16
CA ALA A 394 -3.65 -41.68 -27.74
C ALA A 394 -3.91 -40.58 -26.69
N SER A 395 -4.69 -40.86 -25.62
CA SER A 395 -4.95 -39.90 -24.54
C SER A 395 -3.80 -39.78 -23.54
N MET A 396 -2.97 -40.82 -23.38
CA MET A 396 -1.88 -40.79 -22.42
C MET A 396 -0.76 -39.76 -22.72
N PRO A 397 -0.28 -39.57 -23.97
CA PRO A 397 0.70 -38.53 -24.29
C PRO A 397 0.11 -37.12 -24.29
N THR A 398 -1.22 -36.94 -24.41
CA THR A 398 -1.85 -35.61 -24.31
C THR A 398 -2.01 -35.14 -22.86
N VAL A 399 -2.05 -36.08 -21.88
CA VAL A 399 -2.18 -35.81 -20.44
C VAL A 399 -0.84 -35.89 -19.69
N GLN A 400 0.30 -35.96 -20.38
CA GLN A 400 1.62 -35.74 -19.75
C GLN A 400 1.86 -34.26 -19.40
N GLY A 401 0.81 -33.57 -18.96
CA GLY A 401 0.93 -32.31 -18.23
C GLY A 401 1.66 -32.59 -16.94
N PHE A 402 2.95 -32.27 -16.94
CA PHE A 402 3.73 -31.80 -15.80
C PHE A 402 3.19 -32.21 -14.43
N LYS A 403 3.33 -33.49 -14.05
CA LYS A 403 3.07 -33.88 -12.66
C LYS A 403 4.22 -33.33 -11.81
N PRO A 404 3.98 -32.36 -10.90
CA PRO A 404 5.02 -31.90 -10.00
C PRO A 404 5.37 -33.04 -9.03
N ALA A 405 6.65 -33.12 -8.62
CA ALA A 405 7.10 -34.15 -7.67
C ALA A 405 6.41 -34.07 -6.30
N THR A 406 5.89 -32.89 -5.95
CA THR A 406 5.09 -32.63 -4.75
C THR A 406 3.99 -31.63 -5.11
N VAL A 407 2.76 -31.90 -4.68
CA VAL A 407 1.59 -31.09 -5.05
C VAL A 407 1.29 -30.02 -4.00
N ASP A 408 1.69 -30.25 -2.74
CA ASP A 408 1.13 -29.45 -1.62
C ASP A 408 2.13 -29.14 -0.50
N ILE A 409 1.94 -28.00 0.18
CA ILE A 409 2.79 -27.56 1.30
C ILE A 409 2.69 -28.54 2.48
N GLU A 410 1.49 -29.06 2.75
CA GLU A 410 1.24 -30.05 3.80
C GLU A 410 2.02 -31.35 3.56
N SER A 411 2.20 -31.73 2.29
CA SER A 411 3.01 -32.90 1.92
C SER A 411 4.50 -32.69 2.17
N LEU A 412 4.98 -31.44 2.08
CA LEU A 412 6.36 -31.10 2.43
C LEU A 412 6.57 -31.11 3.94
N GLN A 413 5.63 -30.53 4.72
CA GLN A 413 5.70 -30.50 6.18
C GLN A 413 5.70 -31.91 6.80
N SER A 414 4.88 -32.82 6.26
CA SER A 414 4.82 -34.21 6.72
C SER A 414 6.03 -35.05 6.28
N SER A 415 6.70 -34.65 5.20
CA SER A 415 7.94 -35.29 4.76
C SER A 415 9.13 -34.75 5.56
N ASN A 416 9.58 -35.51 6.56
CA ASN A 416 10.64 -35.13 7.50
C ASN A 416 12.05 -34.89 6.88
N ASN A 417 12.16 -34.86 5.54
CA ASN A 417 13.43 -34.74 4.81
C ASN A 417 13.33 -33.89 3.52
N ALA A 418 12.27 -33.10 3.35
CA ALA A 418 12.19 -32.17 2.22
C ALA A 418 13.03 -30.91 2.49
N LEU A 419 13.97 -30.62 1.58
CA LEU A 419 14.78 -29.41 1.63
C LEU A 419 14.11 -28.31 0.79
N VAL A 420 13.72 -27.22 1.42
CA VAL A 420 13.15 -26.03 0.77
C VAL A 420 14.21 -24.93 0.72
N GLY A 421 14.55 -24.48 -0.48
CA GLY A 421 15.45 -23.34 -0.68
C GLY A 421 14.69 -22.02 -0.71
N TYR A 422 15.30 -20.95 -0.20
CA TYR A 422 14.80 -19.58 -0.31
C TYR A 422 15.93 -18.61 -0.66
N SER A 423 15.59 -17.41 -1.19
CA SER A 423 16.59 -16.38 -1.47
C SER A 423 17.04 -15.67 -0.20
N ASN A 424 18.36 -15.61 0.04
CA ASN A 424 18.97 -15.08 1.27
C ASN A 424 18.67 -13.60 1.54
N ALA A 425 18.33 -12.82 0.51
CA ALA A 425 17.98 -11.40 0.64
C ALA A 425 16.46 -11.15 0.76
N SER A 426 15.64 -12.21 0.80
CA SER A 426 14.18 -12.09 0.75
C SER A 426 13.50 -12.15 2.11
N PHE A 427 12.31 -11.55 2.22
CA PHE A 427 11.42 -11.69 3.38
C PHE A 427 10.82 -13.11 3.53
N VAL A 428 11.02 -13.97 2.51
CA VAL A 428 10.51 -15.34 2.48
C VAL A 428 10.99 -16.14 3.69
N ALA A 429 12.23 -15.95 4.15
CA ALA A 429 12.77 -16.69 5.30
C ALA A 429 11.96 -16.44 6.58
N SER A 430 11.71 -15.18 6.92
CA SER A 430 10.89 -14.82 8.08
C SER A 430 9.45 -15.28 7.89
N TYR A 431 8.90 -15.14 6.68
CA TYR A 431 7.54 -15.62 6.40
C TYR A 431 7.38 -17.13 6.61
N LEU A 432 8.37 -17.94 6.17
CA LEU A 432 8.37 -19.39 6.35
C LEU A 432 8.51 -19.82 7.82
N VAL A 433 9.03 -18.98 8.71
CA VAL A 433 9.24 -19.29 10.14
C VAL A 433 8.09 -18.76 11.00
N ASP A 434 7.58 -17.57 10.67
CA ASP A 434 6.61 -16.87 11.51
C ASP A 434 5.16 -17.24 11.17
N VAL A 435 4.90 -17.73 9.95
CA VAL A 435 3.53 -17.98 9.43
C VAL A 435 3.25 -19.46 9.15
N LEU A 436 4.22 -20.17 8.56
CA LEU A 436 4.13 -21.59 8.22
C LEU A 436 4.81 -22.46 9.29
#